data_AF-A0A5B7I668-F1
#
_entry.id   AF-A0A5B7I668-F1
#
_cell.length_a   1.000
_cell.length_b   1.000
_cell.length_c   1.000
_cell.angle_alpha   90.00
_cell.angle_beta   90.00
_cell.angle_gamma   90.00
#
_symmetry.space_group_name_H-M   'P 1'
#
loop_
_entity.id
_entity.type
_entity.pdbx_description
1 polymer ?
#
loop_
_entity_poly.entity_id
_entity_poly.type
_entity_poly.pdbx_seq_one_letter_code
_entity_poly.pdbx_strand_id
1 'polypeptide(L)'
;MQLTPDHIPATLRRVHLRIVLEGTLFTRVFEADPNIKFTYAWDRYNVYRQRVHGVTVALVSVGYEHASCPKIVWEHQTTRVAGNDLLISMVGGFNFNIHHTYNYHQGEFLSSPPACLLVLFTYIFVSYISLVFYLFCLHIHFIIFTFFSV
;
A
#
# COMPACT_ATOMS: atom_id res chain seq x y z
N MET A 1 -3.92 7.88 -8.30
CA MET A 1 -2.66 8.64 -8.14
C MET A 1 -2.94 10.11 -8.38
N GLN A 2 -2.37 11.00 -7.58
CA GLN A 2 -2.48 12.45 -7.78
C GLN A 2 -1.33 12.90 -8.68
N LEU A 3 -1.64 13.58 -9.78
CA LEU A 3 -0.67 14.05 -10.78
C LEU A 3 -0.24 15.49 -10.54
N THR A 4 -1.15 16.34 -10.04
CA THR A 4 -0.88 17.73 -9.70
C THR A 4 -1.40 18.07 -8.30
N PRO A 5 -0.68 18.93 -7.54
CA PRO A 5 -1.17 19.47 -6.28
C PRO A 5 -2.31 20.48 -6.50
N ASP A 6 -2.88 21.00 -5.41
CA ASP A 6 -3.97 21.99 -5.46
C ASP A 6 -3.52 23.35 -6.02
N HIS A 7 -2.23 23.69 -5.87
CA HIS A 7 -1.66 24.94 -6.38
C HIS A 7 -0.64 24.64 -7.49
N ILE A 8 -0.98 25.02 -8.72
CA ILE A 8 -0.12 24.84 -9.89
C ILE A 8 0.45 26.19 -10.35
N PRO A 9 1.69 26.24 -10.86
CA PRO A 9 2.25 27.47 -11.40
C PRO A 9 1.54 27.86 -12.70
N ALA A 10 1.26 29.16 -12.88
CA ALA A 10 0.58 29.69 -14.07
C ALA A 10 1.35 29.46 -15.39
N THR A 11 2.62 29.07 -15.30
CA THR A 11 3.44 28.72 -16.47
C THR A 11 3.18 27.32 -16.97
N LEU A 12 2.54 26.44 -16.18
CA LEU A 12 2.23 25.07 -16.60
C LEU A 12 1.14 25.10 -17.66
N ARG A 13 1.38 24.43 -18.78
CA ARG A 13 0.44 24.36 -19.92
C ARG A 13 -0.20 23.00 -20.03
N ARG A 14 0.61 21.94 -19.94
CA ARG A 14 0.16 20.55 -20.11
C ARG A 14 0.90 19.62 -19.17
N VAL A 15 0.23 18.53 -18.83
CA VAL A 15 0.79 17.43 -18.03
C VAL A 15 0.73 16.15 -18.85
N HIS A 16 1.87 15.52 -19.04
CA HIS A 16 2.04 14.29 -19.81
C HIS A 16 2.17 13.11 -18.86
N LEU A 17 1.27 12.14 -18.93
CA LEU A 17 1.35 10.91 -18.18
C LEU A 17 1.84 9.78 -19.08
N ARG A 18 2.84 9.04 -18.62
CA ARG A 18 3.29 7.79 -19.23
C ARG A 18 3.32 6.70 -18.16
N ILE A 19 2.73 5.55 -18.44
CA ILE A 19 2.76 4.38 -17.55
C ILE A 19 3.31 3.22 -18.36
N VAL A 20 4.39 2.62 -17.88
CA VAL A 20 4.99 1.42 -18.46
C VAL A 20 4.78 0.27 -17.49
N LEU A 21 4.13 -0.78 -17.96
CA LEU A 21 3.85 -1.98 -17.16
C LEU A 21 3.91 -3.22 -18.04
N GLU A 22 4.76 -4.19 -17.67
CA GLU A 22 4.91 -5.46 -18.42
C GLU A 22 5.15 -5.25 -19.93
N GLY A 23 5.90 -4.20 -20.28
CA GLY A 23 6.19 -3.80 -21.66
C GLY A 23 5.10 -2.99 -22.36
N THR A 24 3.92 -2.82 -21.76
CA THR A 24 2.85 -1.97 -22.30
C THR A 24 3.07 -0.52 -21.94
N LEU A 25 3.08 0.38 -22.93
CA LEU A 25 3.17 1.82 -22.74
C LEU A 25 1.78 2.45 -22.87
N PHE A 26 1.28 3.02 -21.79
CA PHE A 26 0.09 3.86 -21.78
C PHE A 26 0.51 5.33 -21.72
N THR A 27 -0.03 6.17 -22.60
CA THR A 27 0.25 7.61 -22.61
C THR A 27 -1.03 8.42 -22.61
N ARG A 28 -1.09 9.48 -21.81
CA ARG A 28 -2.22 10.41 -21.77
C ARG A 28 -1.73 11.83 -21.51
N VAL A 29 -2.37 12.82 -22.14
CA VAL A 29 -2.06 14.24 -21.91
C VAL A 29 -3.26 14.89 -21.24
N PHE A 30 -2.97 15.75 -20.26
CA PHE A 30 -3.94 16.56 -19.54
C PHE A 30 -3.60 18.04 -19.75
N GLU A 31 -4.63 18.89 -19.74
CA GLU A 31 -4.46 20.33 -19.65
C GLU A 31 -4.04 20.73 -18.23
N ALA A 32 -3.47 21.92 -18.06
CA ALA A 32 -3.02 22.42 -16.75
C ALA A 32 -4.20 22.75 -15.84
N ASP A 33 -4.64 21.76 -15.06
CA ASP A 33 -5.69 21.87 -14.05
C ASP A 33 -5.13 21.51 -12.66
N PRO A 34 -5.47 22.24 -11.59
CA PRO A 34 -5.16 21.81 -10.23
C PRO A 34 -5.84 20.48 -9.87
N ASN A 35 -5.20 19.73 -8.95
CA ASN A 35 -5.77 18.53 -8.33
C ASN A 35 -6.19 17.41 -9.32
N ILE A 36 -5.42 17.21 -10.39
CA ILE A 36 -5.69 16.14 -11.34
C ILE A 36 -5.42 14.79 -10.66
N LYS A 37 -6.45 13.94 -10.64
CA LYS A 37 -6.37 12.57 -10.16
C LYS A 37 -6.63 11.60 -11.31
N PHE A 38 -5.74 10.63 -11.45
CA PHE A 38 -5.87 9.59 -12.46
C PHE A 38 -5.75 8.21 -11.84
N THR A 39 -6.60 7.31 -12.29
CA THR A 39 -6.59 5.89 -11.94
C THR A 39 -6.45 5.09 -13.22
N TYR A 40 -5.35 4.36 -13.31
CA TYR A 40 -5.10 3.45 -14.42
C TYR A 40 -5.65 2.07 -14.08
N ALA A 41 -6.59 1.58 -14.88
CA ALA A 41 -7.11 0.22 -14.76
C ALA A 41 -6.29 -0.71 -15.66
N TRP A 42 -5.63 -1.71 -15.07
CA TRP A 42 -4.90 -2.74 -15.79
C TRP A 42 -5.67 -4.06 -15.75
N ASP A 43 -5.79 -4.71 -16.90
CA ASP A 43 -6.48 -5.98 -17.11
C ASP A 43 -5.66 -7.21 -16.71
N ARG A 44 -4.45 -7.01 -16.17
CA ARG A 44 -3.52 -8.07 -15.72
C ARG A 44 -2.97 -8.93 -16.86
N TYR A 45 -2.97 -8.38 -18.08
CA TYR A 45 -2.36 -8.99 -19.25
C TYR A 45 -1.06 -8.28 -19.65
N ASN A 46 -0.12 -9.04 -20.22
CA ASN A 46 1.06 -8.48 -20.87
C ASN A 46 0.77 -8.09 -22.33
N VAL A 47 1.78 -7.56 -23.03
CA VAL A 47 1.69 -7.18 -24.46
C VAL A 47 1.27 -8.36 -25.36
N TYR A 48 1.59 -9.60 -24.96
CA TYR A 48 1.22 -10.83 -25.67
C TYR A 48 -0.15 -11.39 -25.29
N ARG A 49 -0.95 -10.64 -24.50
CA ARG A 49 -2.25 -11.09 -23.96
C ARG A 49 -2.17 -12.33 -23.07
N GLN A 50 -1.03 -12.57 -22.45
CA GLN A 50 -0.87 -13.61 -21.44
C GLN A 50 -1.13 -13.02 -20.06
N ARG A 51 -1.71 -13.84 -19.17
CA ARG A 51 -1.99 -13.45 -17.79
C ARG A 51 -0.67 -13.30 -17.02
N VAL A 52 -0.48 -12.14 -16.40
CA VAL A 52 0.65 -11.88 -15.52
C VAL A 52 0.27 -12.28 -14.12
N HIS A 53 1.09 -13.12 -13.50
CA HIS A 53 0.84 -13.62 -12.15
C HIS A 53 1.82 -13.04 -11.14
N GLY A 54 1.39 -12.88 -9.89
CA GLY A 54 2.23 -12.36 -8.80
C GLY A 54 2.23 -10.83 -8.72
N VAL A 55 3.35 -10.22 -8.36
CA VAL A 55 3.50 -8.76 -8.23
C VAL A 55 4.45 -8.27 -9.30
N THR A 56 4.02 -7.25 -10.06
CA THR A 56 4.83 -6.59 -11.08
C THR A 56 5.12 -5.14 -10.69
N VAL A 57 6.02 -4.50 -11.44
CA VAL A 57 6.46 -3.13 -11.24
C VAL A 57 5.93 -2.25 -12.38
N ALA A 58 5.19 -1.21 -12.02
CA ALA A 58 4.79 -0.14 -12.93
C ALA A 58 5.78 1.02 -12.83
N LEU A 59 6.29 1.49 -13.96
CA LEU A 59 7.00 2.76 -14.08
C LEU A 59 6.02 3.83 -14.53
N VAL A 60 5.69 4.75 -13.63
CA VAL A 60 4.86 5.92 -13.91
C VAL A 60 5.79 7.11 -14.12
N SER A 61 5.63 7.83 -15.23
CA SER A 61 6.37 9.05 -15.54
C SER A 61 5.41 10.20 -15.77
N VAL A 62 5.58 11.28 -15.02
CA VAL A 62 4.77 12.50 -15.12
C VAL A 62 5.65 13.61 -15.70
N GLY A 63 5.23 14.17 -16.83
CA GLY A 63 5.94 15.21 -17.56
C GLY A 63 5.22 16.54 -17.43
N TYR A 64 5.92 17.59 -17.00
CA TYR A 64 5.38 18.94 -16.90
C TYR A 64 5.87 19.79 -18.07
N GLU A 65 4.94 20.30 -18.87
CA GLU A 65 5.21 21.21 -19.98
C GLU A 65 4.88 22.63 -19.57
N HIS A 66 5.87 23.51 -19.55
CA HIS A 66 5.71 24.91 -19.20
C HIS A 66 5.72 25.80 -20.46
N ALA A 67 4.94 26.88 -20.48
CA ALA A 67 4.94 27.84 -21.58
C ALA A 67 6.29 28.56 -21.76
N SER A 68 7.09 28.66 -20.69
CA SER A 68 8.40 29.31 -20.70
C SER A 68 9.53 28.43 -21.28
N CYS A 69 9.32 27.12 -21.41
CA CYS A 69 10.37 26.18 -21.84
C CYS A 69 9.82 25.12 -22.80
N PRO A 70 10.43 24.90 -23.98
CA PRO A 70 9.98 23.87 -24.91
C PRO A 70 10.30 22.44 -24.45
N LYS A 71 11.08 22.26 -23.38
CA LYS A 71 11.47 20.95 -22.86
C LYS A 71 10.52 20.49 -21.75
N ILE A 72 10.05 19.25 -21.86
CA ILE A 72 9.21 18.59 -20.84
C ILE A 72 10.11 18.10 -19.70
N VAL A 73 9.75 18.47 -18.47
CA VAL A 73 10.43 17.99 -17.25
C VAL A 73 9.74 16.72 -16.78
N TRP A 74 10.46 15.59 -16.79
CA TRP A 74 9.92 14.29 -16.42
C TRP A 74 10.29 13.91 -14.99
N GLU A 75 9.29 13.47 -14.23
CA GLU A 75 9.42 12.86 -12.92
C GLU A 75 9.04 11.38 -13.05
N HIS A 76 9.87 10.48 -12.51
CA HIS A 76 9.67 9.04 -12.60
C HIS A 76 9.35 8.47 -11.22
N GLN A 77 8.31 7.65 -11.14
CA GLN A 77 7.85 6.98 -9.94
C GLN A 77 7.60 5.51 -10.23
N THR A 78 8.08 4.66 -9.35
CA THR A 78 7.98 3.21 -9.50
C THR A 78 7.01 2.68 -8.45
N THR A 79 5.97 1.97 -8.88
CA THR A 79 4.97 1.39 -7.97
C THR A 79 4.80 -0.10 -8.21
N ARG A 80 4.54 -0.87 -7.14
CA ARG A 80 4.27 -2.30 -7.23
C ARG A 80 2.77 -2.51 -7.47
N VAL A 81 2.42 -3.33 -8.45
CA VAL A 81 1.04 -3.64 -8.84
C VAL A 81 0.84 -5.15 -8.77
N ALA A 82 -0.23 -5.58 -8.10
CA ALA A 82 -0.60 -6.98 -8.06
C ALA A 82 -1.22 -7.42 -9.41
N GLY A 83 -0.67 -8.50 -9.97
CA GLY A 83 -1.21 -9.23 -11.12
C GLY A 83 -2.33 -10.17 -10.72
N ASN A 84 -2.58 -11.19 -11.54
CA ASN A 84 -3.50 -12.26 -11.21
C ASN A 84 -2.91 -13.14 -10.10
N ASP A 85 -3.77 -13.69 -9.25
CA ASP A 85 -3.36 -14.66 -8.24
C ASP A 85 -2.68 -15.85 -8.93
N LEU A 86 -1.55 -16.28 -8.35
CA LEU A 86 -0.93 -17.56 -8.71
C LEU A 86 -1.87 -18.65 -8.21
N LEU A 87 -2.63 -19.26 -9.12
CA LEU A 87 -3.48 -20.39 -8.80
C LEU A 87 -2.59 -21.58 -8.42
N ILE A 88 -2.30 -21.74 -7.14
CA ILE A 88 -1.76 -22.99 -6.58
C ILE A 88 -2.89 -24.02 -6.70
N SER A 89 -2.76 -24.93 -7.67
CA SER A 89 -3.52 -26.18 -7.82
C SER A 89 -5.03 -26.08 -7.56
N MET A 90 -5.80 -25.63 -8.56
CA MET A 90 -7.25 -25.78 -8.56
C MET A 90 -7.65 -27.23 -8.89
N VAL A 91 -7.98 -28.02 -7.87
CA VAL A 91 -9.06 -29.02 -7.97
C VAL A 91 -10.21 -28.47 -7.12
N GLY A 92 -11.27 -27.99 -7.78
CA GLY A 92 -12.55 -27.70 -7.13
C GLY A 92 -12.61 -26.53 -6.13
N GLY A 93 -11.77 -25.51 -6.26
CA GLY A 93 -11.92 -24.28 -5.45
C GLY A 93 -11.48 -24.38 -3.99
N PHE A 94 -10.80 -25.47 -3.60
CA PHE A 94 -10.14 -25.59 -2.30
C PHE A 94 -8.62 -25.62 -2.47
N ASN A 95 -7.92 -24.79 -1.70
CA ASN A 95 -6.46 -24.76 -1.63
C ASN A 95 -5.99 -25.91 -0.73
N PHE A 96 -5.40 -26.96 -1.31
CA PHE A 96 -4.81 -28.07 -0.55
C PHE A 96 -3.47 -27.63 0.05
N ASN A 97 -3.41 -27.66 1.38
CA ASN A 97 -2.37 -27.07 2.23
C ASN A 97 -0.98 -27.76 2.16
N ILE A 98 -0.66 -28.52 1.11
CA ILE A 98 0.61 -29.25 1.01
C ILE A 98 1.08 -29.29 -0.46
N HIS A 99 1.49 -28.16 -0.99
CA HIS A 99 2.38 -28.14 -2.16
C HIS A 99 3.36 -26.96 -2.01
N HIS A 100 4.50 -27.23 -1.40
CA HIS A 100 5.58 -26.26 -1.32
C HIS A 100 6.20 -26.10 -2.71
N THR A 101 5.75 -25.12 -3.48
CA THR A 101 6.49 -24.68 -4.67
C THR A 101 7.22 -23.39 -4.34
N TYR A 102 8.55 -23.52 -4.22
CA TYR A 102 9.47 -22.42 -4.01
C TYR A 102 9.61 -21.60 -5.30
N ASN A 103 9.33 -20.29 -5.23
CA ASN A 103 9.52 -19.35 -6.33
C ASN A 103 10.86 -18.61 -6.14
N TYR A 104 11.86 -18.92 -6.96
CA TYR A 104 13.22 -18.38 -6.84
C TYR A 104 13.33 -16.87 -7.18
N HIS A 105 12.34 -16.30 -7.89
CA HIS A 105 12.36 -14.87 -8.24
C HIS A 105 11.85 -13.94 -7.14
N GLN A 106 11.31 -14.49 -6.06
CA GLN A 106 10.76 -13.74 -4.95
C GLN A 106 11.29 -14.35 -3.65
N GLY A 107 12.35 -13.77 -3.09
CA GLY A 107 12.84 -14.07 -1.74
C GLY A 107 11.87 -13.59 -0.65
N GLU A 108 10.58 -13.87 -0.80
CA GLU A 108 9.52 -13.47 0.11
C GLU A 108 8.74 -14.72 0.56
N PHE A 109 8.87 -15.04 1.85
CA PHE A 109 8.09 -16.06 2.53
C PHE A 109 6.68 -15.49 2.76
N LEU A 110 5.70 -15.93 1.97
CA LEU A 110 4.30 -15.57 2.18
C LEU A 110 3.72 -16.39 3.34
N SER A 111 4.07 -16.02 4.57
CA SER A 111 3.23 -16.34 5.73
C SER A 111 2.07 -15.35 5.77
N SER A 112 0.85 -15.89 5.76
CA SER A 112 -0.40 -15.37 6.35
C SER A 112 -0.25 -14.12 7.27
N PRO A 113 -1.17 -13.12 7.19
CA PRO A 113 -0.94 -11.71 7.52
C PRO A 113 -0.54 -11.44 8.98
N PRO A 114 -0.08 -10.21 9.35
CA PRO A 114 0.38 -9.88 10.69
C PRO A 114 -0.79 -9.75 11.69
N ALA A 115 -1.44 -10.87 12.02
CA ALA A 115 -2.31 -10.96 13.18
C ALA A 115 -1.53 -10.91 14.50
N CYS A 116 -0.20 -11.08 14.46
CA CYS A 116 0.64 -11.15 15.66
C CYS A 116 0.87 -9.77 16.32
N LEU A 117 0.97 -8.68 15.54
CA LEU A 117 1.24 -7.34 16.08
C LEU A 117 0.01 -6.72 16.77
N LEU A 118 -1.20 -6.92 16.26
CA LEU A 118 -2.42 -6.39 16.90
C LEU A 118 -2.76 -7.12 18.22
N VAL A 119 -2.49 -8.42 18.33
CA VAL A 119 -2.77 -9.19 19.56
C VAL A 119 -1.79 -8.83 20.69
N LEU A 120 -0.52 -8.54 20.37
CA LEU A 120 0.43 -8.06 21.38
C LEU A 120 0.08 -6.66 21.87
N PHE A 121 -0.36 -5.76 20.99
CA PHE A 121 -0.79 -4.42 21.42
C PHE A 121 -2.05 -4.45 22.29
N THR A 122 -3.04 -5.30 22.00
CA THR A 122 -4.23 -5.42 22.86
C THR A 122 -3.91 -6.11 24.18
N TYR A 123 -3.06 -7.15 24.19
CA TYR A 123 -2.69 -7.86 25.42
C TYR A 123 -1.87 -6.98 26.39
N ILE A 124 -0.91 -6.20 25.86
CA ILE A 124 -0.12 -5.27 26.67
C ILE A 124 -1.00 -4.15 27.24
N PHE A 125 -1.94 -3.61 26.45
CA PHE A 125 -2.82 -2.53 26.90
C PHE A 125 -3.82 -3.01 27.96
N VAL A 126 -4.41 -4.20 27.79
CA VAL A 126 -5.33 -4.81 28.77
C VAL A 126 -4.59 -5.15 30.07
N SER A 127 -3.39 -5.72 29.98
CA SER A 127 -2.60 -6.05 31.17
C SER A 127 -2.15 -4.80 31.93
N TYR A 128 -1.83 -3.70 31.24
CA TYR A 128 -1.47 -2.43 31.88
C TYR A 128 -2.66 -1.79 32.61
N ILE A 129 -3.84 -1.75 31.98
CA ILE A 129 -5.05 -1.20 32.60
C ILE A 129 -5.45 -2.00 33.85
N SER A 130 -5.40 -3.34 33.78
CA SER A 130 -5.70 -4.19 34.95
C SER A 130 -4.73 -3.97 36.10
N LEU A 131 -3.43 -3.77 35.82
CA LEU A 131 -2.42 -3.54 36.86
C LEU A 131 -2.59 -2.17 37.53
N VAL A 132 -2.90 -1.12 36.75
CA VAL A 132 -3.18 0.23 37.27
C VAL A 132 -4.43 0.23 38.15
N PHE A 133 -5.51 -0.47 37.75
CA PHE A 133 -6.70 -0.63 38.59
C PHE A 133 -6.39 -1.36 39.90
N TYR A 134 -5.57 -2.41 39.85
CA TYR A 134 -5.21 -3.18 41.06
C TYR A 134 -4.36 -2.37 42.03
N LEU A 135 -3.40 -1.58 41.53
CA LEU A 135 -2.60 -0.64 42.33
C LEU A 135 -3.47 0.47 42.94
N PHE A 136 -4.43 1.01 42.18
CA PHE A 136 -5.35 2.02 42.70
C PHE A 136 -6.25 1.44 43.80
N CYS A 137 -6.73 0.20 43.63
CA CYS A 137 -7.55 -0.48 44.62
C CYS A 137 -6.77 -0.80 45.91
N LEU A 138 -5.51 -1.24 45.80
CA LEU A 138 -4.61 -1.44 46.94
C LEU A 138 -4.32 -0.12 47.68
N HIS A 139 -4.13 0.97 46.95
CA HIS A 139 -3.91 2.28 47.55
C HIS A 139 -5.16 2.76 48.31
N ILE A 140 -6.37 2.57 47.76
CA ILE A 140 -7.62 2.91 48.45
C ILE A 140 -7.80 2.04 49.70
N HIS A 141 -7.52 0.73 49.61
CA HIS A 141 -7.66 -0.17 50.75
C HIS A 141 -6.68 0.18 51.88
N PHE A 142 -5.45 0.58 51.54
CA PHE A 142 -4.48 1.10 52.51
C PHE A 142 -4.94 2.40 53.16
N ILE A 143 -5.47 3.35 52.38
CA ILE A 143 -6.03 4.60 52.92
C ILE A 143 -7.18 4.31 53.89
N ILE A 144 -8.13 3.44 53.52
CA ILE A 144 -9.27 3.08 54.38
C ILE A 144 -8.78 2.41 55.68
N PHE A 145 -7.81 1.50 55.61
CA PHE A 145 -7.26 0.85 56.81
C PHE A 145 -6.52 1.83 57.73
N THR A 146 -5.78 2.80 57.18
CA THR A 146 -5.14 3.84 57.99
C THR A 146 -6.13 4.81 58.63
N PHE A 147 -7.28 5.06 57.99
CA PHE A 147 -8.30 5.96 58.53
C PHE A 147 -9.17 5.31 59.62
N PHE A 148 -9.28 3.98 59.64
CA PHE A 148 -10.06 3.23 60.64
C PHE A 148 -9.25 2.76 61.86
N SER A 149 -7.94 3.03 61.91
CA SER A 149 -7.04 2.69 63.03
C SER A 149 -6.54 3.91 63.83
N VAL A 150 -7.28 5.02 63.78
CA VAL A 150 -7.12 6.20 64.66
C VAL A 150 -8.40 6.38 65.49
#